data_AF-A0A958WKF2-F1
#
_entry.id   AF-A0A958WKF2-F1
#
_cell.length_a   1.000
_cell.length_b   1.000
_cell.length_c   1.000
_cell.angle_alpha   90.00
_cell.angle_beta   90.00
_cell.angle_gamma   90.00
#
_symmetry.space_group_name_H-M   'P 1'
#
loop_
_entity.id
_entity.type
_entity.pdbx_description
1 polymer ?
#
loop_
_entity_poly.entity_id
_entity_poly.type
_entity_poly.pdbx_seq_one_letter_code
_entity_poly.pdbx_strand_id
1 'polypeptide(L)'
;MLVATFVAIAAALIILIIHYAKVAAIKTYKGKYDYLKINRIRAYQMFYFALASAIFFYGNTIGDVTVGKSLVYIFVRFFISMCVGVLVGYVIYLILKFYYPTFLERKLTALRYTPRISKSGNEMRLLSEEEEDVHLDEGMQAEENVFSIDYDVWVDEHTGEVQIEKYLGYLEALECGSCGFKTLKIEREQIVEPATEEKEGKLIKHYKCTYCQSVRTTQHTIARIIKSDSEYRLPADYILKGQRKVKSIMIEIISTKGDKKEFYFQNTKQASEFLDEFDFDNIPKQ
;
A
#
# COMPACT_ATOMS: atom_id res chain seq x y z
N MET A 1 -16.21 -19.55 28.77
CA MET A 1 -16.39 -18.39 27.86
C MET A 1 -16.11 -17.06 28.52
N LEU A 2 -16.48 -16.87 29.80
CA LEU A 2 -16.17 -15.65 30.56
C LEU A 2 -14.67 -15.29 30.61
N VAL A 3 -13.78 -16.27 30.82
CA VAL A 3 -12.32 -16.08 30.73
C VAL A 3 -11.91 -15.58 29.33
N ALA A 4 -12.48 -16.15 28.27
CA ALA A 4 -12.19 -15.75 26.89
C ALA A 4 -12.67 -14.31 26.60
N THR A 5 -13.78 -13.88 27.20
CA THR A 5 -14.22 -12.47 27.16
C THR A 5 -13.16 -11.55 27.76
N PHE A 6 -12.65 -11.85 28.95
CA PHE A 6 -11.61 -11.02 29.59
C PHE A 6 -10.31 -11.01 28.79
N VAL A 7 -9.89 -12.15 28.24
CA VAL A 7 -8.71 -12.24 27.37
C VAL A 7 -8.88 -11.37 26.12
N ALA A 8 -10.06 -11.41 25.47
CA ALA A 8 -10.34 -10.59 24.28
C ALA A 8 -10.36 -9.09 24.60
N ILE A 9 -10.92 -8.68 25.74
CA ILE A 9 -10.90 -7.29 26.21
C ILE A 9 -9.45 -6.85 26.52
N ALA A 10 -8.68 -7.68 27.23
CA ALA A 10 -7.29 -7.39 27.53
C ALA A 10 -6.46 -7.24 26.25
N ALA A 11 -6.65 -8.12 25.26
CA ALA A 11 -6.00 -8.01 23.96
C ALA A 11 -6.36 -6.70 23.23
N ALA A 12 -7.64 -6.30 23.25
CA ALA A 12 -8.08 -5.03 22.67
C ALA A 12 -7.34 -3.83 23.34
N LEU A 13 -7.28 -3.80 24.68
CA LEU A 13 -6.58 -2.75 25.41
C LEU A 13 -5.08 -2.74 25.11
N ILE A 14 -4.43 -3.91 25.08
CA ILE A 14 -3.00 -4.05 24.77
C ILE A 14 -2.70 -3.50 23.36
N ILE A 15 -3.54 -3.79 22.36
CA ILE A 15 -3.37 -3.26 20.99
C ILE A 15 -3.34 -1.72 21.00
N LEU A 16 -4.27 -1.09 21.72
CA LEU A 16 -4.30 0.38 21.82
C LEU A 16 -3.10 0.91 22.59
N ILE A 17 -2.76 0.32 23.73
CA ILE A 17 -1.63 0.75 24.55
C ILE A 17 -0.34 0.69 23.74
N ILE A 18 -0.07 -0.43 23.04
CA ILE A 18 1.10 -0.56 22.17
C ILE A 18 1.08 0.49 21.06
N HIS A 19 -0.07 0.71 20.43
CA HIS A 19 -0.18 1.70 19.36
C HIS A 19 0.13 3.12 19.87
N TYR A 20 -0.49 3.55 20.97
CA TYR A 20 -0.26 4.87 21.56
C TYR A 20 1.16 5.03 22.11
N ALA A 21 1.70 4.00 22.75
CA ALA A 21 3.09 3.99 23.22
C ALA A 21 4.07 4.18 22.06
N LYS A 22 3.86 3.48 20.93
CA LYS A 22 4.68 3.67 19.72
C LYS A 22 4.57 5.08 19.16
N VAL A 23 3.37 5.66 19.10
CA VAL A 23 3.19 7.05 18.64
C VAL A 23 3.89 8.05 19.56
N ALA A 24 3.81 7.83 20.89
CA ALA A 24 4.44 8.69 21.87
C ALA A 24 5.97 8.59 21.85
N ALA A 25 6.52 7.41 21.54
CA ALA A 25 7.96 7.18 21.44
C ALA A 25 8.60 7.89 20.23
N ILE A 26 7.85 8.13 19.16
CA ILE A 26 8.36 8.85 17.99
C ILE A 26 8.46 10.34 18.32
N LYS A 27 9.65 10.92 18.18
CA LYS A 27 9.89 12.34 18.49
C LYS A 27 9.54 13.26 17.33
N THR A 28 9.93 12.90 16.11
CA THR A 28 9.76 13.73 14.92
C THR A 28 8.31 13.76 14.44
N TYR A 29 7.84 14.92 14.00
CA TYR A 29 6.51 15.07 13.42
C TYR A 29 6.34 14.22 12.15
N LYS A 30 7.36 14.20 11.27
CA LYS A 30 7.38 13.34 10.09
C LYS A 30 7.25 11.86 10.43
N GLY A 31 8.01 11.39 11.42
CA GLY A 31 7.91 9.99 11.86
C GLY A 31 6.53 9.65 12.41
N LYS A 32 5.90 10.56 13.16
CA LYS A 32 4.52 10.39 13.64
C LYS A 32 3.54 10.35 12.47
N TYR A 33 3.70 11.23 11.48
CA TYR A 33 2.90 11.25 10.26
C TYR A 33 2.97 9.90 9.54
N ASP A 34 4.17 9.40 9.25
CA ASP A 34 4.38 8.16 8.50
C ASP A 34 3.79 6.95 9.22
N TYR A 35 4.05 6.85 10.53
CA TYR A 35 3.50 5.77 11.34
C TYR A 35 1.98 5.82 11.41
N LEU A 36 1.38 6.99 11.62
CA LEU A 36 -0.07 7.12 11.72
C LEU A 36 -0.77 6.83 10.39
N LYS A 37 -0.21 7.31 9.26
CA LYS A 37 -0.74 7.07 7.91
C LYS A 37 -0.86 5.57 7.60
N ILE A 38 0.15 4.78 8.00
CA ILE A 38 0.21 3.34 7.69
C ILE A 38 -0.51 2.48 8.75
N ASN A 39 -0.27 2.74 10.04
CA ASN A 39 -0.61 1.79 11.10
C ASN A 39 -1.93 2.07 11.81
N ARG A 40 -2.47 3.29 11.75
CA ARG A 40 -3.59 3.69 12.62
C ARG A 40 -4.89 2.96 12.32
N ILE A 41 -5.29 2.92 11.05
CA ILE A 41 -6.51 2.21 10.62
C ILE A 41 -6.37 0.71 10.94
N ARG A 42 -5.20 0.12 10.67
CA ARG A 42 -4.92 -1.29 10.96
C ARG A 42 -5.00 -1.59 12.45
N ALA A 43 -4.43 -0.74 13.30
CA ALA A 43 -4.50 -0.88 14.76
C ALA A 43 -5.94 -0.82 15.26
N TYR A 44 -6.75 0.11 14.73
CA TYR A 44 -8.15 0.23 15.09
C TYR A 44 -8.98 -0.98 14.60
N GLN A 45 -8.72 -1.47 13.39
CA GLN A 45 -9.34 -2.71 12.90
C GLN A 45 -9.05 -3.90 13.82
N MET A 46 -7.79 -4.09 14.25
CA MET A 46 -7.43 -5.16 15.19
C MET A 46 -8.10 -4.97 16.56
N PHE A 47 -8.14 -3.74 17.07
CA PHE A 47 -8.83 -3.40 18.32
C PHE A 47 -10.32 -3.77 18.27
N TYR A 48 -11.04 -3.34 17.24
CA TYR A 48 -12.46 -3.61 17.11
C TYR A 48 -12.77 -5.06 16.79
N PHE A 49 -11.89 -5.77 16.08
CA PHE A 49 -12.00 -7.21 15.91
C PHE A 49 -11.90 -7.95 17.26
N ALA A 50 -10.95 -7.55 18.11
CA ALA A 50 -10.83 -8.10 19.47
C ALA A 50 -12.08 -7.76 20.32
N LEU A 51 -12.63 -6.56 20.19
CA LEU A 51 -13.87 -6.16 20.87
C LEU A 51 -15.10 -6.95 20.38
N ALA A 52 -15.25 -7.16 19.07
CA ALA A 52 -16.32 -7.99 18.51
C ALA A 52 -16.21 -9.45 18.99
N SER A 53 -14.99 -9.96 19.10
CA SER A 53 -14.72 -11.28 19.69
C SER A 53 -15.12 -11.34 21.17
N ALA A 54 -14.88 -10.28 21.93
CA ALA A 54 -15.32 -10.18 23.33
C ALA A 54 -16.85 -10.21 23.46
N ILE A 55 -17.57 -9.48 22.59
CA ILE A 55 -19.05 -9.49 22.53
C ILE A 55 -19.55 -10.91 22.24
N PHE A 56 -18.94 -11.59 21.28
CA PHE A 56 -19.26 -12.99 20.96
C PHE A 56 -19.06 -13.92 22.17
N PHE A 57 -17.91 -13.89 22.84
CA PHE A 57 -17.66 -14.73 24.02
C PHE A 57 -18.59 -14.39 25.20
N TYR A 58 -18.93 -13.11 25.36
CA TYR A 58 -19.83 -12.65 26.42
C TYR A 58 -21.28 -13.12 26.19
N GLY A 59 -21.77 -13.05 24.95
CA GLY A 59 -23.06 -13.65 24.57
C GLY A 59 -23.11 -15.16 24.85
N ASN A 60 -21.98 -15.84 24.62
CA ASN A 60 -21.80 -17.26 25.00
C ASN A 60 -21.46 -17.49 26.48
N THR A 61 -21.54 -16.44 27.32
CA THR A 61 -21.47 -16.54 28.78
C THR A 61 -22.84 -16.35 29.45
N ILE A 62 -23.68 -15.44 28.96
CA ILE A 62 -25.09 -15.26 29.43
C ILE A 62 -25.99 -16.41 28.95
N GLY A 63 -26.41 -17.32 29.83
CA GLY A 63 -27.32 -18.41 29.50
C GLY A 63 -28.11 -18.88 30.71
N ASP A 64 -29.41 -19.05 30.53
CA ASP A 64 -30.33 -19.62 31.53
C ASP A 64 -30.21 -21.15 31.56
N VAL A 65 -30.70 -21.79 32.62
CA VAL A 65 -30.65 -23.25 32.86
C VAL A 65 -31.29 -24.03 31.69
N THR A 66 -32.21 -23.40 30.97
CA THR A 66 -32.85 -23.89 29.73
C THR A 66 -31.87 -24.15 28.58
N VAL A 67 -30.79 -23.38 28.47
CA VAL A 67 -29.78 -23.52 27.40
C VAL A 67 -28.93 -24.80 27.58
N GLY A 68 -28.79 -25.29 28.81
CA GLY A 68 -28.07 -26.53 29.12
C GLY A 68 -28.85 -27.81 28.83
N LYS A 69 -30.16 -27.71 28.52
CA LYS A 69 -31.05 -28.88 28.38
C LYS A 69 -30.95 -29.60 27.03
N SER A 70 -30.49 -28.93 25.98
CA SER A 70 -30.39 -29.49 24.64
C SER A 70 -29.28 -28.84 23.82
N LEU A 71 -28.59 -29.65 23.02
CA LEU A 71 -27.56 -29.19 22.07
C LEU A 71 -28.10 -28.13 21.09
N VAL A 72 -29.39 -28.19 20.76
CA VAL A 72 -30.04 -27.22 19.86
C VAL A 72 -29.95 -25.80 20.41
N TYR A 73 -30.21 -25.60 21.71
CA TYR A 73 -30.17 -24.27 22.32
C TYR A 73 -28.75 -23.72 22.44
N ILE A 74 -27.74 -24.58 22.63
CA ILE A 74 -26.34 -24.20 22.60
C ILE A 74 -25.95 -23.70 21.19
N PHE A 75 -26.38 -24.42 20.15
CA PHE A 75 -26.10 -24.03 18.77
C PHE A 75 -26.79 -22.71 18.38
N VAL A 76 -28.07 -22.55 18.72
CA VAL A 76 -28.83 -21.32 18.45
C VAL A 76 -28.15 -20.11 19.11
N ARG A 77 -27.71 -20.25 20.35
CA ARG A 77 -27.00 -19.19 21.07
C ARG A 77 -25.68 -18.82 20.41
N PHE A 78 -24.87 -19.84 20.07
CA PHE A 78 -23.62 -19.63 19.35
C PHE A 78 -23.88 -18.86 18.05
N PHE A 79 -24.87 -19.30 17.26
CA PHE A 79 -25.23 -18.67 15.99
C PHE A 79 -25.66 -17.21 16.17
N ILE A 80 -26.58 -16.93 17.10
CA ILE A 80 -27.05 -15.55 17.37
C ILE A 80 -25.88 -14.66 17.81
N SER A 81 -25.05 -15.13 18.75
CA SER A 81 -23.90 -14.37 19.22
C SER A 81 -22.86 -14.10 18.11
N MET A 82 -22.69 -15.05 17.18
CA MET A 82 -21.83 -14.89 16.01
C MET A 82 -22.40 -13.83 15.07
N CYS A 83 -23.70 -13.90 14.75
CA CYS A 83 -24.37 -12.89 13.92
C CYS A 83 -24.24 -11.49 14.52
N VAL A 84 -24.46 -11.33 15.83
CA VAL A 84 -24.30 -10.04 16.52
C VAL A 84 -22.85 -9.56 16.47
N GLY A 85 -21.88 -10.42 16.77
CA GLY A 85 -20.46 -10.07 16.71
C GLY A 85 -20.01 -9.62 15.32
N VAL A 86 -20.43 -10.35 14.27
CA VAL A 86 -20.16 -10.02 12.87
C VAL A 86 -20.83 -8.70 12.49
N LEU A 87 -22.10 -8.49 12.86
CA LEU A 87 -22.81 -7.25 12.57
C LEU A 87 -22.11 -6.03 13.19
N VAL A 88 -21.76 -6.10 14.48
CA VAL A 88 -21.04 -5.04 15.18
C VAL A 88 -19.67 -4.78 14.52
N GLY A 89 -18.91 -5.85 14.24
CA GLY A 89 -17.63 -5.73 13.54
C GLY A 89 -17.74 -5.08 12.16
N TYR A 90 -18.77 -5.43 11.39
CA TYR A 90 -19.02 -4.88 10.07
C TYR A 90 -19.43 -3.40 10.11
N VAL A 91 -20.34 -3.02 11.02
CA VAL A 91 -20.72 -1.61 11.22
C VAL A 91 -19.50 -0.77 11.56
N ILE A 92 -18.64 -1.25 12.45
CA ILE A 92 -17.41 -0.53 12.81
C ILE A 92 -16.44 -0.46 11.63
N TYR A 93 -16.28 -1.53 10.86
CA TYR A 93 -15.48 -1.53 9.64
C TYR A 93 -15.95 -0.45 8.65
N LEU A 94 -17.26 -0.31 8.45
CA LEU A 94 -17.82 0.75 7.61
C LEU A 94 -17.52 2.15 8.15
N ILE A 95 -17.65 2.35 9.47
CA ILE A 95 -17.31 3.64 10.10
C ILE A 95 -15.84 3.99 9.87
N LEU A 96 -14.93 3.02 10.08
CA LEU A 96 -13.50 3.20 9.84
C LEU A 96 -13.15 3.43 8.37
N LYS A 97 -13.91 2.84 7.44
CA LYS A 97 -13.67 2.98 6.00
C LYS A 97 -14.15 4.32 5.45
N PHE A 98 -15.32 4.79 5.87
CA PHE A 98 -15.99 5.93 5.24
C PHE A 98 -15.90 7.24 6.04
N TYR A 99 -15.92 7.18 7.37
CA TYR A 99 -15.99 8.39 8.21
C TYR A 99 -14.65 8.75 8.86
N TYR A 100 -13.87 7.73 9.24
CA TYR A 100 -12.59 7.94 9.92
C TYR A 100 -11.48 8.62 9.07
N PRO A 101 -11.36 8.40 7.74
CA PRO A 101 -10.30 9.01 6.95
C PRO A 101 -10.22 10.54 7.09
N THR A 102 -11.36 11.24 7.11
CA THR A 102 -11.41 12.70 7.26
C THR A 102 -10.78 13.19 8.56
N PHE A 103 -11.00 12.49 9.67
CA PHE A 103 -10.39 12.83 10.97
C PHE A 103 -8.89 12.52 10.99
N LEU A 104 -8.49 11.44 10.32
CA LEU A 104 -7.08 11.09 10.18
C LEU A 104 -6.34 12.14 9.36
N GLU A 105 -6.89 12.54 8.22
CA GLU A 105 -6.29 13.57 7.35
C GLU A 105 -6.06 14.88 8.09
N ARG A 106 -7.06 15.40 8.81
CA ARG A 106 -6.89 16.62 9.62
C ARG A 106 -5.71 16.53 10.60
N LYS A 107 -5.53 15.36 11.23
CA LYS A 107 -4.40 15.14 12.14
C LYS A 107 -3.07 15.04 11.40
N LEU A 108 -3.06 14.37 10.24
CA LEU A 108 -1.86 14.24 9.40
C LEU A 108 -1.44 15.61 8.85
N THR A 109 -2.37 16.42 8.35
CA THR A 109 -2.17 17.81 7.93
C THR A 109 -1.58 18.65 9.06
N ALA A 110 -2.13 18.55 10.28
CA ALA A 110 -1.58 19.26 11.43
C ALA A 110 -0.13 18.83 11.71
N LEU A 111 0.20 17.54 11.66
CA LEU A 111 1.57 17.06 11.84
C LEU A 111 2.52 17.54 10.74
N ARG A 112 2.07 17.54 9.48
CA ARG A 112 2.84 17.99 8.32
C ARG A 112 3.27 19.44 8.50
N TYR A 113 2.30 20.34 8.68
CA TYR A 113 2.52 21.80 8.70
C TYR A 113 2.83 22.40 10.08
N THR A 114 3.04 21.59 11.12
CA THR A 114 3.56 22.12 12.40
C THR A 114 5.02 22.56 12.21
N PRO A 115 5.41 23.78 12.60
CA PRO A 115 6.79 24.25 12.47
C PRO A 115 7.82 23.29 13.08
N ARG A 116 8.95 23.12 12.36
CA ARG A 116 10.08 22.32 12.82
C ARG A 116 11.00 23.17 13.70
N ILE A 117 11.79 22.50 14.53
CA ILE A 117 12.80 23.15 15.36
C ILE A 117 14.17 22.69 14.86
N SER A 118 15.03 23.64 14.53
CA SER A 118 16.38 23.40 14.05
C SER A 118 17.26 22.79 15.15
N LYS A 119 18.45 22.29 14.82
CA LYS A 119 19.40 21.80 15.83
C LYS A 119 19.82 22.89 16.82
N SER A 120 19.74 24.14 16.39
CA SER A 120 20.06 25.33 17.20
C SER A 120 18.89 25.78 18.09
N GLY A 121 17.73 25.14 17.95
CA GLY A 121 16.53 25.47 18.74
C GLY A 121 15.63 26.54 18.13
N ASN A 122 15.91 27.00 16.91
CA ASN A 122 15.11 28.01 16.23
C ASN A 122 13.91 27.37 15.53
N GLU A 123 12.81 28.11 15.44
CA GLU A 123 11.67 27.72 14.62
C GLU A 123 12.01 27.84 13.13
N MET A 124 11.78 26.76 12.38
CA MET A 124 12.04 26.71 10.94
C MET A 124 10.82 27.19 10.16
N ARG A 125 11.04 27.96 9.11
CA ARG A 125 10.00 28.38 8.16
C ARG A 125 9.84 27.32 7.07
N LEU A 126 8.60 27.01 6.72
CA LEU A 126 8.28 26.23 5.52
C LEU A 126 8.38 27.16 4.31
N LEU A 127 9.15 26.75 3.30
CA LEU A 127 9.26 27.47 2.03
C LEU A 127 8.00 27.28 1.18
N SER A 128 7.73 28.22 0.27
CA SER A 128 6.75 27.97 -0.81
C SER A 128 7.37 27.09 -1.90
N GLU A 129 6.52 26.53 -2.76
CA GLU A 129 6.93 25.68 -3.88
C GLU A 129 7.96 26.37 -4.80
N GLU A 130 7.82 27.68 -5.02
CA GLU A 130 8.77 28.43 -5.85
C GLU A 130 10.09 28.73 -5.14
N GLU A 131 10.07 28.81 -3.81
CA GLU A 131 11.26 29.06 -2.99
C GLU A 131 12.07 27.78 -2.77
N GLU A 132 11.42 26.62 -2.73
CA GLU A 132 12.07 25.36 -2.41
C GLU A 132 12.84 24.72 -3.58
N ASP A 133 12.49 25.04 -4.82
CA ASP A 133 13.18 24.57 -6.04
C ASP A 133 14.71 24.72 -5.96
N VAL A 134 15.20 25.80 -5.34
CA VAL A 134 16.64 26.09 -5.18
C VAL A 134 17.34 25.06 -4.26
N HIS A 135 16.58 24.43 -3.38
CA HIS A 135 17.05 23.43 -2.42
C HIS A 135 16.81 21.99 -2.87
N LEU A 136 15.99 21.79 -3.91
CA LEU A 136 15.68 20.48 -4.48
C LEU A 136 16.60 20.17 -5.66
N ASP A 137 17.02 18.90 -5.76
CA ASP A 137 17.74 18.45 -6.95
C ASP A 137 16.81 18.25 -8.15
N GLU A 138 17.37 18.18 -9.36
CA GLU A 138 16.58 18.02 -10.59
C GLU A 138 15.68 16.78 -10.59
N GLY A 139 16.06 15.72 -9.86
CA GLY A 139 15.28 14.51 -9.71
C GLY A 139 14.07 14.71 -8.79
N MET A 140 14.26 15.39 -7.65
CA MET A 140 13.20 15.76 -6.71
C MET A 140 12.17 16.67 -7.38
N GLN A 141 12.62 17.71 -8.09
CA GLN A 141 11.75 18.57 -8.88
C GLN A 141 11.00 17.78 -9.95
N ALA A 142 11.65 16.81 -10.60
CA ALA A 142 10.97 15.95 -11.57
C ALA A 142 9.89 15.08 -10.91
N GLU A 143 10.09 14.60 -9.68
CA GLU A 143 9.11 13.84 -8.89
C GLU A 143 7.88 14.67 -8.49
N GLU A 144 8.07 15.96 -8.19
CA GLU A 144 6.99 16.93 -7.90
C GLU A 144 6.23 17.34 -9.15
N ASN A 145 6.95 17.63 -10.24
CA ASN A 145 6.36 17.92 -11.55
C ASN A 145 5.45 16.79 -12.04
N VAL A 146 5.69 15.56 -11.58
CA VAL A 146 4.81 14.43 -11.87
C VAL A 146 3.78 14.11 -10.79
N PHE A 147 3.73 14.89 -9.71
CA PHE A 147 2.87 14.73 -8.54
C PHE A 147 3.03 13.37 -7.84
N SER A 148 4.23 12.80 -7.90
CA SER A 148 4.53 11.48 -7.34
C SER A 148 5.00 11.54 -5.89
N ILE A 149 5.83 12.53 -5.61
CA ILE A 149 6.37 12.91 -4.31
C ILE A 149 6.16 14.41 -4.21
N ASP A 150 5.98 14.84 -2.97
CA ASP A 150 5.70 16.21 -2.58
C ASP A 150 6.69 16.50 -1.45
N TYR A 151 7.67 17.37 -1.69
CA TYR A 151 8.71 17.70 -0.73
C TYR A 151 8.30 18.95 0.04
N ASP A 152 8.49 18.92 1.36
CA ASP A 152 8.42 20.13 2.17
C ASP A 152 9.86 20.53 2.53
N VAL A 153 10.28 21.74 2.14
CA VAL A 153 11.57 22.30 2.56
C VAL A 153 11.40 23.25 3.74
N TRP A 154 12.01 22.90 4.87
CA TRP A 154 12.06 23.72 6.08
C TRP A 154 13.43 24.38 6.18
N VAL A 155 13.47 25.69 6.43
CA VAL A 155 14.71 26.46 6.58
C VAL A 155 14.74 27.22 7.91
N ASP A 156 15.86 27.11 8.62
CA ASP A 156 16.20 28.01 9.72
C ASP A 156 16.88 29.27 9.15
N GLU A 157 16.17 30.39 9.14
CA GLU A 157 16.67 31.64 8.57
C GLU A 157 17.88 32.23 9.32
N HIS A 158 18.10 31.83 10.59
CA HIS A 158 19.24 32.32 11.36
C HIS A 158 20.53 31.56 11.08
N THR A 159 20.43 30.25 10.81
CA THR A 159 21.60 29.37 10.68
C THR A 159 21.81 28.85 9.27
N GLY A 160 20.80 28.96 8.41
CA GLY A 160 20.78 28.37 7.08
C GLY A 160 20.59 26.85 7.09
N GLU A 161 20.21 26.24 8.22
CA GLU A 161 19.91 24.81 8.27
C GLU A 161 18.67 24.49 7.43
N VAL A 162 18.80 23.53 6.52
CA VAL A 162 17.72 23.05 5.65
C VAL A 162 17.34 21.63 6.04
N GLN A 163 16.04 21.39 6.20
CA GLN A 163 15.45 20.08 6.44
C GLN A 163 14.39 19.78 5.37
N ILE A 164 14.66 18.78 4.54
CA ILE A 164 13.77 18.34 3.47
C ILE A 164 12.98 17.12 3.94
N GLU A 165 11.65 17.18 3.88
CA GLU A 165 10.74 16.08 4.25
C GLU A 165 9.92 15.60 3.05
N LYS A 166 9.93 14.29 2.80
CA LYS A 166 9.22 13.70 1.63
C LYS A 166 7.82 13.18 1.97
N TYR A 167 6.82 13.54 1.17
CA TYR A 167 5.44 13.06 1.26
C TYR A 167 5.02 12.37 -0.03
N LEU A 168 4.12 11.39 0.06
CA LEU A 168 3.58 10.73 -1.14
C LEU A 168 2.57 11.67 -1.81
N GLY A 169 2.81 11.98 -3.09
CA GLY A 169 1.94 12.82 -3.91
C GLY A 169 0.63 12.14 -4.31
N TYR A 170 -0.17 12.85 -5.11
CA TYR A 170 -1.52 12.43 -5.53
C TYR A 170 -1.52 11.40 -6.67
N LEU A 171 -0.49 11.38 -7.53
CA LEU A 171 -0.39 10.46 -8.65
C LEU A 171 0.59 9.32 -8.35
N GLU A 172 0.14 8.08 -8.53
CA GLU A 172 1.03 6.91 -8.51
C GLU A 172 1.84 6.85 -9.81
N ALA A 173 2.94 7.58 -9.89
CA ALA A 173 3.97 7.33 -10.89
C ALA A 173 4.84 6.14 -10.46
N LEU A 174 5.25 5.33 -11.44
CA LEU A 174 6.08 4.16 -11.18
C LEU A 174 7.55 4.58 -11.04
N GLU A 175 8.30 3.76 -10.33
CA GLU A 175 9.76 3.89 -10.26
C GLU A 175 10.38 3.57 -11.62
N CYS A 176 11.23 4.46 -12.10
CA CYS A 176 11.98 4.29 -13.34
C CYS A 176 13.15 3.32 -13.11
N GLY A 177 13.18 2.21 -13.84
CA GLY A 177 14.28 1.23 -13.73
C GLY A 177 15.65 1.74 -14.20
N SER A 178 15.69 2.85 -14.95
CA SER A 178 16.95 3.44 -15.44
C SER A 178 17.56 4.48 -14.49
N CYS A 179 16.73 5.27 -13.80
CA CYS A 179 17.21 6.37 -12.93
C CYS A 179 16.76 6.30 -11.47
N GLY A 180 15.89 5.35 -11.09
CA GLY A 180 15.44 5.14 -9.71
C GLY A 180 14.37 6.12 -9.18
N PHE A 181 14.12 7.23 -9.88
CA PHE A 181 13.07 8.19 -9.51
C PHE A 181 11.66 7.70 -9.86
N LYS A 182 10.64 8.14 -9.12
CA LYS A 182 9.22 7.84 -9.35
C LYS A 182 8.60 8.73 -10.42
N THR A 183 9.23 8.77 -11.59
CA THR A 183 8.87 9.66 -12.70
C THR A 183 8.35 8.93 -13.93
N LEU A 184 8.17 7.60 -13.85
CA LEU A 184 7.70 6.78 -14.96
C LEU A 184 6.16 6.85 -15.06
N LYS A 185 5.67 7.54 -16.09
CA LYS A 185 4.25 7.75 -16.39
C LYS A 185 3.82 7.04 -17.66
N ILE A 186 2.54 6.73 -17.79
CA ILE A 186 1.95 6.27 -19.06
C ILE A 186 1.87 7.48 -19.99
N GLU A 187 2.63 7.46 -21.08
CA GLU A 187 2.59 8.49 -22.13
C GLU A 187 1.42 8.23 -23.08
N ARG A 188 1.21 6.97 -23.47
CA ARG A 188 0.11 6.57 -24.34
C ARG A 188 -0.25 5.10 -24.17
N GLU A 189 -1.50 4.79 -24.46
CA GLU A 189 -1.99 3.43 -24.56
C GLU A 189 -2.46 3.17 -26.00
N GLN A 190 -2.11 2.01 -26.54
CA GLN A 190 -2.45 1.63 -27.89
C GLN A 190 -3.04 0.22 -27.90
N ILE A 191 -4.25 0.07 -28.40
CA ILE A 191 -4.83 -1.24 -28.68
C ILE A 191 -4.22 -1.73 -29.99
N VAL A 192 -3.38 -2.76 -29.91
CA VAL A 192 -2.72 -3.34 -31.08
C VAL A 192 -3.59 -4.42 -31.72
N GLU A 193 -4.31 -5.18 -30.88
CA GLU A 193 -5.32 -6.13 -31.33
C GLU A 193 -6.61 -5.84 -30.56
N PRO A 194 -7.73 -5.47 -31.22
CA PRO A 194 -8.99 -5.28 -30.53
C PRO A 194 -9.51 -6.61 -29.99
N ALA A 195 -10.11 -6.58 -28.80
CA ALA A 195 -10.79 -7.74 -28.24
C ALA A 195 -12.07 -8.03 -29.03
N THR A 196 -12.35 -9.32 -29.26
CA THR A 196 -13.62 -9.79 -29.80
C THR A 196 -14.29 -10.71 -28.78
N GLU A 197 -15.45 -11.28 -29.11
CA GLU A 197 -16.16 -12.22 -28.24
C GLU A 197 -15.41 -13.56 -28.09
N GLU A 198 -14.66 -13.93 -29.13
CA GLU A 198 -13.94 -15.19 -29.24
C GLU A 198 -12.45 -15.05 -28.93
N LYS A 199 -11.88 -13.85 -29.09
CA LYS A 199 -10.45 -13.60 -28.96
C LYS A 199 -10.15 -12.45 -28.00
N GLU A 200 -9.17 -12.67 -27.14
CA GLU A 200 -8.61 -11.63 -26.28
C GLU A 200 -7.91 -10.54 -27.11
N GLY A 201 -8.00 -9.30 -26.64
CA GLY A 201 -7.30 -8.17 -27.24
C GLY A 201 -5.89 -8.02 -26.69
N LYS A 202 -5.09 -7.18 -27.33
CA LYS A 202 -3.76 -6.77 -26.86
C LYS A 202 -3.69 -5.25 -26.75
N LEU A 203 -3.38 -4.78 -25.55
CA LEU A 203 -3.06 -3.40 -25.24
C LEU A 203 -1.54 -3.29 -25.09
N ILE A 204 -0.96 -2.27 -25.67
CA ILE A 204 0.40 -1.84 -25.34
C ILE A 204 0.30 -0.53 -24.56
N LYS A 205 0.92 -0.51 -23.38
CA LYS A 205 1.13 0.71 -22.60
C LYS A 205 2.56 1.20 -22.83
N HIS A 206 2.68 2.41 -23.31
CA HIS A 206 3.96 3.10 -23.44
C HIS A 206 4.14 3.99 -22.22
N TYR A 207 5.17 3.67 -21.46
CA TYR A 207 5.62 4.46 -20.33
C TYR A 207 6.82 5.29 -20.75
N LYS A 208 6.88 6.50 -20.22
CA LYS A 208 8.00 7.40 -20.38
C LYS A 208 8.34 8.03 -19.05
N CYS A 209 9.62 7.97 -18.72
CA CYS A 209 10.16 8.69 -17.60
C CYS A 209 10.24 10.17 -17.97
N THR A 210 9.58 11.04 -17.20
CA THR A 210 9.65 12.48 -17.46
C THR A 210 11.02 13.08 -17.16
N TYR A 211 11.82 12.42 -16.30
CA TYR A 211 13.16 12.85 -15.95
C TYR A 211 14.19 12.41 -17.00
N CYS A 212 14.57 11.13 -17.01
CA CYS A 212 15.63 10.62 -17.89
C CYS A 212 15.16 10.27 -19.30
N GLN A 213 13.90 10.51 -19.64
CA GLN A 213 13.30 10.23 -20.95
C GLN A 213 13.35 8.75 -21.38
N SER A 214 13.67 7.85 -20.45
CA SER A 214 13.65 6.41 -20.72
C SER A 214 12.23 5.96 -21.05
N VAL A 215 12.12 5.18 -22.13
CA VAL A 215 10.85 4.65 -22.61
C VAL A 215 10.78 3.17 -22.27
N ARG A 216 9.66 2.77 -21.68
CA ARG A 216 9.37 1.37 -21.38
C ARG A 216 8.02 1.01 -21.97
N THR A 217 7.95 -0.12 -22.65
CA THR A 217 6.71 -0.59 -23.24
C THR A 217 6.30 -1.90 -22.57
N THR A 218 5.05 -2.01 -22.12
CA THR A 218 4.52 -3.27 -21.59
C THR A 218 3.25 -3.67 -22.32
N GLN A 219 3.21 -4.92 -22.75
CA GLN A 219 2.02 -5.51 -23.34
C GLN A 219 1.12 -6.07 -22.24
N HIS A 220 -0.18 -5.81 -22.38
CA HIS A 220 -1.23 -6.33 -21.52
C HIS A 220 -2.29 -6.99 -22.38
N THR A 221 -2.75 -8.17 -21.95
CA THR A 221 -3.89 -8.83 -22.57
C THR A 221 -5.18 -8.20 -22.08
N ILE A 222 -6.08 -7.85 -23.00
CA ILE A 222 -7.42 -7.33 -22.72
C ILE A 222 -8.40 -8.52 -22.79
N ALA A 223 -9.27 -8.63 -21.81
CA ALA A 223 -10.30 -9.68 -21.81
C ALA A 223 -11.21 -9.58 -23.05
N ARG A 224 -11.71 -10.74 -23.50
CA ARG A 224 -12.73 -10.85 -24.55
C ARG A 224 -13.98 -10.04 -24.21
N ILE A 225 -14.68 -9.55 -25.23
CA ILE A 225 -15.95 -8.85 -25.05
C ILE A 225 -17.00 -9.89 -24.63
N ILE A 226 -17.78 -9.57 -23.59
CA ILE A 226 -18.77 -10.50 -23.03
C ILE A 226 -20.17 -10.01 -23.44
N LYS A 227 -21.02 -10.91 -23.94
CA LYS A 227 -22.39 -10.58 -24.39
C LYS A 227 -23.35 -10.24 -23.26
N SER A 228 -23.14 -10.83 -22.09
CA SER A 228 -23.98 -10.63 -20.90
C SER A 228 -23.20 -10.85 -19.62
N ASP A 229 -23.48 -10.06 -18.58
CA ASP A 229 -22.81 -10.14 -17.27
C ASP A 229 -22.83 -11.55 -16.63
N SER A 230 -23.82 -12.39 -16.98
CA SER A 230 -23.92 -13.78 -16.55
C SER A 230 -22.84 -14.71 -17.12
N GLU A 231 -22.12 -14.30 -18.17
CA GLU A 231 -21.04 -15.04 -18.80
C GLU A 231 -19.65 -14.62 -18.27
N TYR A 232 -19.58 -13.56 -17.44
CA TYR A 232 -18.34 -13.18 -16.76
C TYR A 232 -17.92 -14.25 -15.76
N ARG A 233 -16.89 -15.00 -16.10
CA ARG A 233 -16.21 -15.92 -15.20
C ARG A 233 -14.83 -15.37 -14.89
N LEU A 234 -14.57 -15.09 -13.61
CA LEU A 234 -13.21 -14.86 -13.14
C LEU A 234 -12.35 -16.07 -13.51
N PRO A 235 -11.16 -15.88 -14.11
CA PRO A 235 -10.25 -16.98 -14.39
C PRO A 235 -10.00 -17.80 -13.13
N ALA A 236 -9.97 -19.14 -13.24
CA ALA A 236 -9.78 -20.02 -12.08
C ALA A 236 -8.42 -19.81 -11.39
N ASP A 237 -7.46 -19.25 -12.13
CA ASP A 237 -6.12 -18.84 -11.72
C ASP A 237 -6.01 -17.34 -11.40
N TYR A 238 -7.14 -16.62 -11.29
CA TYR A 238 -7.12 -15.19 -10.95
C TYR A 238 -6.67 -14.98 -9.50
N ILE A 239 -5.37 -14.76 -9.33
CA ILE A 239 -4.76 -14.42 -8.05
C ILE A 239 -5.05 -12.94 -7.76
N LEU A 240 -6.01 -12.69 -6.86
CA LEU A 240 -6.29 -11.36 -6.31
C LEU A 240 -4.97 -10.70 -5.88
N LYS A 241 -4.84 -9.39 -6.12
CA LYS A 241 -3.62 -8.55 -5.98
C LYS A 241 -2.88 -8.67 -4.62
N GLY A 242 -3.45 -9.37 -3.63
CA GLY A 242 -2.85 -9.70 -2.34
C GLY A 242 -2.33 -11.15 -2.15
N GLN A 243 -2.40 -12.03 -3.17
CA GLN A 243 -2.00 -13.45 -3.05
C GLN A 243 -0.75 -13.83 -3.89
N ARG A 244 -0.15 -12.90 -4.64
CA ARG A 244 1.11 -13.19 -5.36
C ARG A 244 2.26 -13.32 -4.36
N LYS A 245 2.88 -14.49 -4.27
CA LYS A 245 4.08 -14.72 -3.43
C LYS A 245 5.32 -13.99 -3.97
N VAL A 246 5.43 -13.84 -5.29
CA VAL A 246 6.54 -13.14 -5.96
C VAL A 246 5.97 -12.17 -6.99
N LYS A 247 6.45 -10.93 -6.99
CA LYS A 247 5.95 -9.84 -7.85
C LYS A 247 6.77 -9.66 -9.14
N SER A 248 8.09 -9.85 -9.04
CA SER A 248 9.04 -9.80 -10.16
C SER A 248 10.37 -10.44 -9.72
N ILE A 249 11.10 -11.01 -10.68
CA ILE A 249 12.46 -11.55 -10.48
C ILE A 249 13.37 -10.87 -11.49
N MET A 250 14.49 -10.34 -11.02
CA MET A 250 15.53 -9.76 -11.86
C MET A 250 16.74 -10.68 -11.80
N ILE A 251 17.22 -11.10 -12.97
CA ILE A 251 18.47 -11.85 -13.12
C ILE A 251 19.46 -10.92 -13.79
N GLU A 252 20.53 -10.62 -13.08
CA GLU A 252 21.67 -9.88 -13.60
C GLU A 252 22.79 -10.86 -13.92
N ILE A 253 23.25 -10.84 -15.18
CA ILE A 253 24.36 -11.68 -15.62
C ILE A 253 25.50 -10.77 -16.03
N ILE A 254 26.64 -10.96 -15.37
CA ILE A 254 27.86 -10.18 -15.57
C ILE A 254 28.87 -11.08 -16.28
N SER A 255 29.27 -10.68 -17.49
CA SER A 255 30.32 -11.34 -18.26
C SER A 255 31.69 -11.12 -17.62
N THR A 256 32.62 -12.04 -17.85
CA THR A 256 34.04 -11.89 -17.47
C THR A 256 34.72 -10.68 -18.12
N LYS A 257 34.12 -10.12 -19.18
CA LYS A 257 34.57 -8.88 -19.84
C LYS A 257 33.98 -7.61 -19.23
N GLY A 258 33.13 -7.73 -18.21
CA GLY A 258 32.47 -6.60 -17.54
C GLY A 258 31.10 -6.22 -18.13
N ASP A 259 30.65 -6.89 -19.20
CA ASP A 259 29.33 -6.63 -19.79
C ASP A 259 28.22 -7.13 -18.86
N LYS A 260 27.33 -6.21 -18.47
CA LYS A 260 26.18 -6.48 -17.60
C LYS A 260 24.90 -6.52 -18.41
N LYS A 261 24.09 -7.57 -18.22
CA LYS A 261 22.72 -7.66 -18.78
C LYS A 261 21.73 -8.05 -17.71
N GLU A 262 20.58 -7.39 -17.73
CA GLU A 262 19.49 -7.61 -16.79
C GLU A 262 18.26 -8.16 -17.50
N PHE A 263 17.68 -9.21 -16.93
CA PHE A 263 16.49 -9.88 -17.44
C PHE A 263 15.40 -9.90 -16.36
N TYR A 264 14.16 -9.61 -16.75
CA TYR A 264 13.03 -9.46 -15.84
C TYR A 264 11.96 -10.52 -16.11
N PHE A 265 11.56 -11.26 -15.06
CA PHE A 265 10.57 -12.33 -15.14
C PHE A 265 9.40 -12.06 -14.20
N GLN A 266 8.20 -12.47 -14.61
CA GLN A 266 6.98 -12.25 -13.82
C GLN A 266 6.70 -13.37 -12.81
N ASN A 267 7.34 -14.54 -12.96
CA ASN A 267 7.24 -15.66 -12.04
C ASN A 267 8.53 -16.51 -12.05
N THR A 268 8.68 -17.38 -11.05
CA THR A 268 9.87 -18.23 -10.86
C THR A 268 10.07 -19.27 -11.95
N LYS A 269 9.00 -19.71 -12.62
CA LYS A 269 9.09 -20.72 -13.69
C LYS A 269 9.75 -20.16 -14.94
N GLN A 270 9.34 -18.97 -15.37
CA GLN A 270 9.95 -18.25 -16.51
C GLN A 270 11.44 -17.95 -16.29
N ALA A 271 11.78 -17.55 -15.06
CA ALA A 271 13.18 -17.31 -14.69
C ALA A 271 14.03 -18.59 -14.77
N SER A 272 13.46 -19.73 -14.36
CA SER A 272 14.12 -21.05 -14.45
C SER A 272 14.32 -21.48 -15.90
N GLU A 273 13.25 -21.46 -16.71
CA GLU A 273 13.31 -21.85 -18.13
C GLU A 273 14.32 -21.00 -18.91
N PHE A 274 14.38 -19.69 -18.62
CA PHE A 274 15.38 -18.81 -19.20
C PHE A 274 16.81 -19.21 -18.81
N LEU A 275 17.07 -19.51 -17.53
CA LEU A 275 18.40 -19.93 -17.09
C LEU A 275 18.83 -21.27 -17.70
N ASP A 276 17.88 -22.16 -17.97
CA ASP A 276 18.14 -23.46 -18.60
C ASP A 276 18.49 -23.32 -20.10
N GLU A 277 17.93 -22.31 -20.78
CA GLU A 277 18.14 -22.05 -22.22
C GLU A 277 19.21 -20.98 -22.51
N PHE A 278 19.66 -20.23 -21.50
CA PHE A 278 20.51 -19.07 -21.70
C PHE A 278 21.95 -19.46 -22.08
N ASP A 279 22.35 -19.08 -23.28
CA ASP A 279 23.71 -19.20 -23.79
C ASP A 279 24.29 -17.82 -24.13
N PHE A 280 25.41 -17.48 -23.49
CA PHE A 280 26.04 -16.16 -23.61
C PHE A 280 26.61 -15.90 -25.01
N ASP A 281 26.97 -16.95 -25.75
CA ASP A 281 27.65 -16.85 -27.04
C ASP A 281 26.69 -16.57 -28.22
N ASN A 282 25.38 -16.75 -28.01
CA ASN A 282 24.34 -16.53 -29.01
C ASN A 282 23.76 -15.11 -29.02
N ILE A 283 24.29 -14.20 -28.19
CA ILE A 283 23.76 -12.84 -28.12
C ILE A 283 24.41 -12.00 -29.23
N PRO A 284 23.66 -11.48 -30.21
CA PRO A 284 24.24 -10.67 -31.29
C PRO A 284 25.00 -9.49 -30.67
N LYS A 285 26.25 -9.34 -31.09
CA LYS A 285 27.08 -8.18 -30.73
C LYS A 285 26.41 -6.94 -31.30
N GLN A 286 25.98 -6.04 -30.41
CA GLN A 286 25.64 -4.67 -30.76
C GLN A 286 26.92 -3.85 -30.76
#